data_AF-A0A087UAA0-F1
#
_entry.id   AF-A0A087UAA0-F1
#
_cell.length_a   1.000
_cell.length_b   1.000
_cell.length_c   1.000
_cell.angle_alpha   90.00
_cell.angle_beta   90.00
_cell.angle_gamma   90.00
#
_symmetry.space_group_name_H-M   'P 1'
#
loop_
_entity.id
_entity.type
_entity.pdbx_description
1 polymer ?
#
loop_
_entity_poly.entity_id
_entity_poly.type
_entity_poly.pdbx_seq_one_letter_code
_entity_poly.pdbx_strand_id
1 'polypeptide(L)'
;MRESTTRKSLEVQERIEARAKQNQDRRKKKTQGNVLTQKELLEEAKLTEIENLKSLEMFQRLELEKKKNKATKKTFTGPMIRYHSVAMPSIEVIEEKDGKEENKTVGQYSRNFITFTDQDTMKEIFNYEKPEPVTRSRCVVTGLPARYFDPLTKQPFFNCTAFRIIREAYYRQVEKKVNPELPHVAKWLEWRENVKAA
;
A
#
# COMPACT_ATOMS: atom_id res chain seq x y z
N MET A 1 1.67 37.99 27.30
CA MET A 1 1.17 37.70 25.93
C MET A 1 2.17 38.26 24.93
N ARG A 2 2.51 37.58 23.84
CA ARG A 2 3.61 37.99 22.92
C ARG A 2 3.22 39.27 22.14
N GLU A 3 4.14 40.20 21.93
CA GLU A 3 3.89 41.46 21.19
C GLU A 3 3.34 41.25 19.77
N SER A 4 3.67 40.12 19.15
CA SER A 4 3.13 39.73 17.85
C SER A 4 1.64 39.36 17.89
N THR A 5 1.16 38.83 19.02
CA THR A 5 -0.26 38.50 19.22
C THR A 5 -1.10 39.74 19.52
N THR A 6 -0.53 40.71 20.25
CA THR A 6 -1.21 41.98 20.52
C THR A 6 -1.34 42.82 19.25
N ARG A 7 -0.29 42.90 18.42
CA ARG A 7 -0.34 43.59 17.11
C ARG A 7 -1.42 43.05 16.17
N LYS A 8 -1.54 41.73 16.03
CA LYS A 8 -2.55 41.12 15.15
C LYS A 8 -3.98 41.35 15.65
N SER A 9 -4.18 41.31 16.97
CA SER A 9 -5.50 41.61 17.55
C SER A 9 -5.90 43.07 17.36
N LEU A 10 -4.96 44.00 17.50
CA LEU A 10 -5.18 45.43 17.23
C LEU A 10 -5.52 45.69 15.75
N GLU A 11 -4.79 45.06 14.82
CA GLU A 11 -5.05 45.20 13.39
C GLU A 11 -6.45 44.70 12.99
N VAL A 12 -6.92 43.61 13.60
CA VAL A 12 -8.27 43.09 13.38
C VAL A 12 -9.32 44.04 13.93
N GLN A 13 -9.10 44.63 15.11
CA GLN A 13 -10.01 45.63 15.70
C GLN A 13 -10.09 46.89 14.84
N GLU A 14 -8.96 47.41 14.37
CA GLU A 14 -8.92 48.58 13.47
C GLU A 14 -9.69 48.34 12.18
N ARG A 15 -9.59 47.14 11.58
CA ARG A 15 -10.38 46.78 10.38
C ARG A 15 -11.88 46.72 10.67
N ILE A 16 -12.28 46.19 11.82
CA ILE A 16 -13.69 46.12 12.22
C ILE A 16 -14.24 47.53 12.44
N GLU A 17 -13.50 48.39 13.13
CA GLU A 17 -13.87 49.78 13.37
C GLU A 17 -13.92 50.60 12.06
N ALA A 18 -12.96 50.42 11.16
CA ALA A 18 -12.95 51.06 9.86
C ALA A 18 -14.20 50.68 9.05
N ARG A 19 -14.57 49.39 9.04
CA ARG A 19 -15.76 48.89 8.34
C ARG A 19 -17.06 49.40 8.99
N ALA A 20 -17.09 49.49 10.31
CA ALA A 20 -18.22 50.04 11.07
C ALA A 20 -18.42 51.54 10.80
N LYS A 21 -17.33 52.34 10.82
CA LYS A 21 -17.34 53.76 10.46
C LYS A 21 -17.79 53.97 9.02
N GLN A 22 -17.27 53.19 8.08
CA GLN A 22 -17.65 53.30 6.66
C GLN A 22 -19.15 53.00 6.45
N ASN A 23 -19.70 51.99 7.13
CA ASN A 23 -21.14 51.69 7.11
C ASN A 23 -21.98 52.77 7.80
N GLN A 24 -21.47 53.35 8.90
CA GLN A 24 -22.13 54.45 9.60
C GLN A 24 -22.16 55.72 8.75
N ASP A 25 -21.08 56.04 8.05
CA ASP A 25 -20.99 57.18 7.13
C ASP A 25 -21.90 56.99 5.91
N ARG A 26 -22.00 55.77 5.37
CA ARG A 26 -22.99 55.44 4.32
C ARG A 26 -24.43 55.60 4.81
N ARG A 27 -24.71 55.27 6.08
CA ARG A 27 -26.04 55.48 6.70
C ARG A 27 -26.35 56.95 6.98
N LYS A 28 -25.35 57.74 7.39
CA LYS A 28 -25.49 59.19 7.66
C LYS A 28 -25.59 60.01 6.37
N LYS A 29 -24.99 59.56 5.27
CA LYS A 29 -25.16 60.13 3.91
C LYS A 29 -26.54 59.87 3.28
N LYS A 30 -27.56 59.54 4.08
CA LYS A 30 -28.96 59.63 3.63
C LYS A 30 -29.44 61.06 3.86
N THR A 31 -28.88 61.99 3.09
CA THR A 31 -29.34 63.38 3.03
C THR A 31 -30.82 63.37 2.62
N GLN A 32 -31.67 64.09 3.34
CA GLN A 32 -33.02 64.38 2.86
C GLN A 32 -32.86 65.13 1.54
N GLY A 33 -33.16 64.45 0.43
CA GLY A 33 -32.83 64.94 -0.90
C GLY A 33 -33.66 66.16 -1.23
N ASN A 34 -32.97 67.23 -1.64
CA ASN A 34 -33.55 68.16 -2.59
C ASN A 34 -34.05 67.30 -3.76
N VAL A 35 -35.34 67.35 -4.08
CA VAL A 35 -35.91 66.51 -5.13
C VAL A 35 -35.32 66.97 -6.45
N LEU A 36 -34.33 66.22 -6.90
CA LEU A 36 -33.58 66.50 -8.12
C LEU A 36 -34.54 66.56 -9.29
N THR A 37 -34.41 67.59 -10.14
CA THR A 37 -35.30 67.73 -11.29
C THR A 37 -35.11 66.55 -12.24
N GLN A 38 -36.14 66.25 -13.05
CA GLN A 38 -36.09 65.09 -13.94
C GLN A 38 -34.90 65.12 -14.92
N LYS A 39 -34.45 66.31 -15.31
CA LYS A 39 -33.27 66.49 -16.17
C LYS A 39 -31.98 66.06 -15.48
N GLU A 40 -31.78 66.51 -14.25
CA GLU A 40 -30.59 66.21 -13.46
C GLU A 40 -30.55 64.70 -13.11
N LEU A 41 -31.70 64.06 -12.86
CA LEU A 41 -31.78 62.61 -12.65
C LEU A 41 -31.32 61.82 -13.89
N LEU A 42 -31.65 62.30 -15.09
CA LEU A 42 -31.21 61.70 -16.35
C LEU A 42 -29.71 61.89 -16.58
N GLU A 43 -29.14 63.03 -16.17
CA GLU A 43 -27.70 63.29 -16.26
C GLU A 43 -26.91 62.39 -15.29
N GLU A 44 -27.40 62.19 -14.07
CA GLU A 44 -26.82 61.25 -13.11
C GLU A 44 -26.92 59.80 -13.60
N ALA A 45 -28.07 59.41 -14.17
CA ALA A 45 -28.25 58.08 -14.77
C ALA A 45 -27.23 57.83 -15.90
N LYS A 46 -26.94 58.83 -16.74
CA LYS A 46 -25.93 58.73 -17.80
C LYS A 46 -24.52 58.53 -17.24
N LEU A 47 -24.15 59.23 -16.19
CA LEU A 47 -22.82 59.07 -15.56
C LEU A 47 -22.67 57.71 -14.90
N THR A 48 -23.70 57.23 -14.21
CA THR A 48 -23.70 55.91 -13.58
C THR A 48 -23.67 54.79 -14.62
N GLU A 49 -24.33 54.95 -15.77
CA GLU A 49 -24.22 54.02 -16.90
C GLU A 49 -22.76 53.89 -17.37
N ILE A 50 -22.04 55.00 -17.55
CA ILE A 50 -20.62 54.99 -17.94
C ILE A 50 -19.76 54.27 -16.89
N GLU A 51 -20.01 54.50 -15.60
CA GLU A 51 -19.28 53.84 -14.52
C GLU A 51 -19.60 52.34 -14.43
N ASN A 52 -20.86 51.96 -14.62
CA ASN A 52 -21.30 50.58 -14.66
C ASN A 52 -20.69 49.82 -15.85
N LEU A 53 -20.62 50.45 -17.03
CA LEU A 53 -19.97 49.88 -18.22
C LEU A 53 -18.48 49.62 -17.97
N LYS A 54 -17.76 50.59 -17.41
CA LYS A 54 -16.34 50.43 -17.04
C LYS A 54 -16.14 49.32 -15.98
N SER A 55 -17.02 49.27 -14.99
CA SER A 55 -17.00 48.24 -13.95
C SER A 55 -17.25 46.84 -14.52
N LEU A 56 -18.20 46.73 -15.46
CA LEU A 56 -18.50 45.49 -16.17
C LEU A 56 -17.30 45.03 -17.00
N GLU A 57 -16.67 45.94 -17.75
CA GLU A 57 -15.48 45.62 -18.53
C GLU A 57 -14.32 45.13 -17.64
N MET A 58 -14.08 45.80 -16.52
CA MET A 58 -13.07 45.39 -15.55
C MET A 58 -13.38 44.00 -14.96
N PHE A 59 -14.64 43.74 -14.62
CA PHE A 59 -15.07 42.42 -14.13
C PHE A 59 -14.86 41.32 -15.18
N GLN A 60 -15.21 41.59 -16.44
CA GLN A 60 -14.99 40.66 -17.54
C GLN A 60 -13.50 40.35 -17.74
N ARG A 61 -12.62 41.36 -17.65
CA ARG A 61 -11.16 41.16 -17.71
C ARG A 61 -10.67 40.26 -16.57
N LEU A 62 -11.10 40.52 -15.33
CA LEU A 62 -10.74 39.70 -14.17
C LEU A 62 -11.22 38.25 -14.29
N GLU A 63 -12.43 38.01 -14.83
CA GLU A 63 -12.93 36.65 -15.10
C GLU A 63 -12.11 35.92 -16.17
N LEU A 64 -11.67 36.62 -17.22
CA LEU A 64 -10.79 36.04 -18.24
C LEU A 64 -9.41 35.70 -17.66
N GLU A 65 -8.85 36.53 -16.78
CA GLU A 65 -7.58 36.25 -16.10
C GLU A 65 -7.68 35.04 -15.17
N LYS A 66 -8.78 34.92 -14.40
CA LYS A 66 -9.03 33.73 -13.56
C LYS A 66 -9.10 32.44 -14.39
N LYS A 67 -9.71 32.50 -15.58
CA LYS A 67 -9.77 31.36 -16.51
C LYS A 67 -8.40 30.99 -17.07
N LYS A 68 -7.57 31.99 -17.40
CA LYS A 68 -6.21 31.79 -17.93
C LYS A 68 -5.24 31.22 -16.88
N ASN A 69 -5.38 31.63 -15.62
CA ASN A 69 -4.46 31.24 -14.55
C ASN A 69 -4.84 29.92 -13.84
N LYS A 70 -5.74 29.12 -14.42
CA LYS A 70 -6.07 27.81 -13.85
C LYS A 70 -4.89 26.86 -14.06
N ALA A 71 -4.05 26.75 -13.03
CA ALA A 71 -2.92 25.84 -13.04
C ALA A 71 -3.39 24.42 -13.39
N THR A 72 -2.95 23.92 -14.55
CA THR A 72 -3.22 22.54 -14.97
C THR A 72 -2.32 21.65 -14.13
N LYS A 73 -2.93 20.85 -13.25
CA LYS A 73 -2.17 19.88 -12.44
C LYS A 73 -1.50 18.90 -13.40
N LYS A 74 -0.17 18.76 -13.32
CA LYS A 74 0.54 17.72 -14.08
C LYS A 74 0.04 16.36 -13.60
N THR A 75 -0.59 15.60 -14.49
CA THR A 75 -0.98 14.22 -14.22
C THR A 75 0.25 13.33 -14.34
N PHE A 76 0.35 12.33 -13.47
CA PHE A 76 1.41 11.33 -13.56
C PHE A 76 1.19 10.45 -14.80
N THR A 77 2.18 10.39 -15.68
CA THR A 77 2.13 9.63 -16.95
C THR A 77 3.03 8.38 -16.94
N GLY A 78 3.59 8.01 -15.78
CA GLY A 78 4.42 6.81 -15.67
C GLY A 78 3.59 5.53 -15.48
N PRO A 79 4.25 4.36 -15.56
CA PRO A 79 3.62 3.11 -15.15
C PRO A 79 3.18 3.20 -13.68
N MET A 80 1.91 2.93 -13.44
CA MET A 80 1.31 2.93 -12.11
C MET A 80 0.65 1.59 -11.79
N ILE A 81 0.72 1.24 -10.51
CA ILE A 81 0.01 0.11 -9.91
C ILE A 81 -1.08 0.70 -9.03
N ARG A 82 -2.33 0.31 -9.28
CA ARG A 82 -3.48 0.76 -8.50
C ARG A 82 -4.03 -0.39 -7.67
N TYR A 83 -4.07 -0.21 -6.37
CA TYR A 83 -4.78 -1.09 -5.46
C TYR A 83 -6.18 -0.52 -5.17
N HIS A 84 -7.21 -1.37 -5.27
CA HIS A 84 -8.56 -1.01 -4.89
C HIS A 84 -9.27 -2.19 -4.21
N SER A 85 -9.85 -1.96 -3.03
CA SER A 85 -10.69 -2.93 -2.32
C SER A 85 -12.17 -2.58 -2.50
N VAL A 86 -12.98 -3.56 -2.91
CA VAL A 86 -14.44 -3.45 -3.01
C VAL A 86 -15.07 -4.37 -1.99
N ALA A 87 -16.07 -3.91 -1.27
CA ALA A 87 -16.84 -4.75 -0.36
C ALA A 87 -17.92 -5.51 -1.15
N MET A 88 -17.82 -6.83 -1.22
CA MET A 88 -18.69 -7.71 -2.01
C MET A 88 -19.63 -8.51 -1.10
N PRO A 89 -20.91 -8.66 -1.48
CA PRO A 89 -21.85 -9.49 -0.73
C PRO A 89 -21.51 -10.99 -0.88
N SER A 90 -21.55 -11.73 0.22
CA SER A 90 -21.51 -13.19 0.24
C SER A 90 -22.92 -13.73 0.05
N ILE A 91 -23.15 -14.40 -1.07
CA ILE A 91 -24.46 -14.91 -1.47
C ILE A 91 -24.47 -16.42 -1.25
N GLU A 92 -25.45 -16.91 -0.48
CA GLU A 92 -25.78 -18.33 -0.42
C GLU A 92 -27.10 -18.51 -1.16
N VAL A 93 -27.10 -19.39 -2.17
CA VAL A 93 -28.32 -19.76 -2.91
C VAL A 93 -29.06 -20.78 -2.06
N ILE A 94 -30.25 -20.42 -1.59
CA ILE A 94 -31.11 -21.34 -0.86
C ILE A 94 -32.21 -21.78 -1.81
N GLU A 95 -32.26 -23.08 -2.11
CA GLU A 95 -33.36 -23.69 -2.85
C GLU A 95 -34.57 -23.78 -1.91
N GLU A 96 -35.56 -22.90 -2.10
CA GLU A 96 -36.85 -23.06 -1.40
C GLU A 96 -37.70 -24.15 -2.08
N LYS A 97 -38.53 -24.84 -1.28
CA LYS A 97 -39.31 -26.02 -1.67
C LYS A 97 -40.29 -25.81 -2.84
N ASP A 98 -40.49 -24.56 -3.27
CA ASP A 98 -41.39 -24.17 -4.37
C ASP A 98 -40.66 -23.83 -5.68
N GLY A 99 -39.36 -24.14 -5.80
CA GLY A 99 -38.60 -24.01 -7.05
C GLY A 99 -38.22 -22.58 -7.45
N LYS A 100 -38.29 -21.63 -6.51
CA LYS A 100 -37.75 -20.28 -6.67
C LYS A 100 -36.40 -20.17 -5.96
N GLU A 101 -35.35 -19.89 -6.71
CA GLU A 101 -34.03 -19.58 -6.16
C GLU A 101 -34.05 -18.15 -5.61
N GLU A 102 -33.97 -18.02 -4.28
CA GLU A 102 -33.79 -16.71 -3.64
C GLU A 102 -32.34 -16.56 -3.16
N ASN A 103 -31.69 -15.49 -3.64
CA ASN A 103 -30.32 -15.15 -3.26
C ASN A 103 -30.31 -14.49 -1.88
N LYS A 104 -29.94 -15.24 -0.84
CA LYS A 104 -29.80 -14.68 0.51
C LYS A 104 -28.38 -14.14 0.70
N THR A 105 -28.28 -12.88 1.11
CA THR A 105 -26.98 -12.30 1.49
C THR A 105 -26.66 -12.70 2.93
N VAL A 106 -25.61 -13.50 3.12
CA VAL A 106 -25.24 -14.07 4.44
C VAL A 106 -24.14 -13.26 5.12
N GLY A 107 -23.32 -12.56 4.35
CA GLY A 107 -22.25 -11.73 4.88
C GLY A 107 -21.63 -10.82 3.83
N GLN A 108 -20.50 -10.20 4.16
CA GLN A 108 -19.73 -9.35 3.25
C GLN A 108 -18.26 -9.73 3.35
N TYR A 109 -17.55 -9.71 2.22
CA TYR A 109 -16.11 -9.92 2.15
C TYR A 109 -15.45 -8.82 1.33
N SER A 110 -14.18 -8.53 1.60
CA SER A 110 -13.41 -7.61 0.76
C SER A 110 -12.84 -8.36 -0.44
N ARG A 111 -13.05 -7.80 -1.63
CA ARG A 111 -12.40 -8.23 -2.85
C ARG A 111 -11.36 -7.18 -3.24
N ASN A 112 -10.11 -7.60 -3.29
CA ASN A 112 -8.97 -6.73 -3.58
C ASN A 112 -8.58 -6.88 -5.06
N PHE A 113 -8.41 -5.76 -5.74
CA PHE A 113 -7.96 -5.69 -7.12
C PHE A 113 -6.64 -4.94 -7.19
N ILE A 114 -5.69 -5.49 -7.93
CA ILE A 114 -4.44 -4.84 -8.28
C ILE A 114 -4.47 -4.64 -9.79
N THR A 115 -4.51 -3.40 -10.24
CA THR A 115 -4.52 -3.03 -11.67
C THR A 115 -3.16 -2.47 -12.05
N PHE A 116 -2.60 -3.00 -13.12
CA PHE A 116 -1.37 -2.51 -13.73
C PHE A 116 -1.72 -1.72 -14.98
N THR A 117 -0.96 -0.68 -15.26
CA THR A 117 -1.10 0.10 -16.50
C THR A 117 -0.47 -0.61 -17.68
N ASP A 118 0.61 -1.35 -17.43
CA ASP A 118 1.36 -2.06 -18.45
C ASP A 118 1.65 -3.50 -18.01
N GLN A 119 1.65 -4.42 -18.96
CA GLN A 119 1.85 -5.84 -18.72
C GLN A 119 3.30 -6.14 -18.32
N ASP A 120 4.26 -5.37 -18.83
CA ASP A 120 5.68 -5.58 -18.52
C ASP A 120 5.97 -5.28 -17.04
N THR A 121 5.40 -4.20 -16.50
CA THR A 121 5.48 -3.92 -15.05
C THR A 121 4.85 -5.00 -14.18
N MET A 122 3.77 -5.62 -14.65
CA MET A 122 3.15 -6.74 -13.94
C MET A 122 4.09 -7.95 -13.91
N LYS A 123 4.73 -8.29 -15.03
CA LYS A 123 5.68 -9.41 -15.10
C LYS A 123 6.93 -9.17 -14.28
N GLU A 124 7.49 -7.95 -14.32
CA GLU A 124 8.68 -7.58 -13.53
C GLU A 124 8.43 -7.72 -12.03
N ILE A 125 7.27 -7.26 -11.56
CA ILE A 125 6.94 -7.21 -10.13
C ILE A 125 6.40 -8.56 -9.62
N PHE A 126 5.60 -9.24 -10.45
CA PHE A 126 5.04 -10.56 -10.18
C PHE A 126 5.74 -11.61 -11.02
N ASN A 127 7.07 -11.63 -10.98
CA ASN A 127 7.84 -12.73 -11.55
C ASN A 127 7.68 -13.98 -10.65
N TYR A 128 6.53 -14.64 -10.78
CA TYR A 128 6.29 -15.92 -10.12
C TYR A 128 7.01 -17.00 -10.92
N GLU A 129 8.30 -17.15 -10.67
CA GLU A 129 9.00 -18.38 -11.02
C GLU A 129 8.55 -19.45 -10.04
N LYS A 130 7.78 -20.43 -10.53
CA LYS A 130 7.39 -21.57 -9.72
C LYS A 130 8.67 -22.22 -9.19
N PRO A 131 8.90 -22.27 -7.86
CA PRO A 131 10.11 -22.86 -7.34
C PRO A 131 10.18 -24.31 -7.81
N GLU A 132 11.36 -24.74 -8.24
CA GLU A 132 11.57 -26.14 -8.61
C GLU A 132 11.18 -27.04 -7.44
N PRO A 133 10.45 -28.14 -7.70
CA PRO A 133 10.06 -29.04 -6.63
C PRO A 133 11.33 -29.60 -5.98
N VAL A 134 11.43 -29.47 -4.65
CA VAL A 134 12.58 -29.98 -3.90
C VAL A 134 12.70 -31.48 -4.12
N THR A 135 13.72 -31.90 -4.87
CA THR A 135 13.98 -33.33 -5.09
C THR A 135 14.56 -33.95 -3.82
N ARG A 136 13.93 -35.01 -3.31
CA ARG A 136 14.49 -35.77 -2.18
C ARG A 136 15.75 -36.50 -2.63
N SER A 137 16.80 -36.42 -1.82
CA SER A 137 18.02 -37.22 -2.02
C SER A 137 17.67 -38.71 -2.02
N ARG A 138 18.44 -39.54 -2.72
CA ARG A 138 18.25 -40.99 -2.75
C ARG A 138 19.10 -41.66 -1.68
N CYS A 139 18.57 -42.71 -1.07
CA CYS A 139 19.31 -43.52 -0.11
C CYS A 139 20.50 -44.19 -0.78
N VAL A 140 21.68 -44.11 -0.15
CA VAL A 140 22.92 -44.70 -0.67
C VAL A 140 22.84 -46.23 -0.79
N VAL A 141 22.06 -46.88 0.08
CA VAL A 141 21.94 -48.34 0.13
C VAL A 141 20.83 -48.85 -0.78
N THR A 142 19.62 -48.26 -0.69
CA THR A 142 18.43 -48.80 -1.36
C THR A 142 18.01 -48.04 -2.62
N GLY A 143 18.59 -46.87 -2.91
CA GLY A 143 18.22 -46.03 -4.05
C GLY A 143 16.83 -45.36 -3.98
N LEU A 144 16.02 -45.70 -2.97
CA LEU A 144 14.72 -45.09 -2.69
C LEU A 144 14.88 -43.65 -2.20
N PRO A 145 13.85 -42.79 -2.32
CA PRO A 145 13.87 -41.45 -1.74
C PRO A 145 14.18 -41.51 -0.25
N ALA A 146 15.27 -40.88 0.18
CA ALA A 146 15.70 -40.88 1.56
C ALA A 146 14.72 -40.13 2.44
N ARG A 147 14.55 -40.64 3.67
CA ARG A 147 13.70 -40.05 4.70
C ARG A 147 14.51 -39.28 5.73
N TYR A 148 15.78 -39.66 5.90
CA TYR A 148 16.65 -39.14 6.95
C TYR A 148 18.09 -39.00 6.44
N PHE A 149 18.92 -38.29 7.21
CA PHE A 149 20.37 -38.16 7.01
C PHE A 149 21.10 -38.59 8.28
N ASP A 150 22.21 -39.32 8.14
CA ASP A 150 23.06 -39.66 9.27
C ASP A 150 23.98 -38.47 9.62
N PRO A 151 23.97 -37.95 10.87
CA PRO A 151 24.78 -36.81 11.26
C PRO A 151 26.29 -37.06 11.20
N LEU A 152 26.73 -38.33 11.30
CA LEU A 152 28.16 -38.68 11.23
C LEU A 152 28.64 -38.73 9.77
N THR A 153 28.01 -39.59 8.96
CA THR A 153 28.45 -39.81 7.57
C THR A 153 27.91 -38.79 6.57
N LYS A 154 26.91 -37.99 6.96
CA LYS A 154 26.16 -37.08 6.09
C LYS A 154 25.51 -37.79 4.90
N GLN A 155 25.29 -39.10 5.01
CA GLN A 155 24.68 -39.90 3.94
C GLN A 155 23.16 -39.98 4.10
N PRO A 156 22.40 -39.85 2.99
CA PRO A 156 20.95 -40.02 2.98
C PRO A 156 20.55 -41.50 3.13
N PHE A 157 19.52 -41.78 3.93
CA PHE A 157 18.99 -43.13 4.12
C PHE A 157 17.46 -43.22 4.23
N PHE A 158 16.91 -44.40 3.91
CA PHE A 158 15.45 -44.63 3.89
C PHE A 158 14.90 -45.21 5.20
N ASN A 159 15.54 -46.26 5.74
CA ASN A 159 15.07 -47.00 6.91
C ASN A 159 16.24 -47.34 7.86
N CYS A 160 15.91 -47.88 9.04
CA CYS A 160 16.91 -48.21 10.06
C CYS A 160 17.93 -49.27 9.59
N THR A 161 17.55 -50.18 8.69
CA THR A 161 18.48 -51.19 8.15
C THR A 161 19.55 -50.53 7.26
N ALA A 162 19.15 -49.61 6.38
CA ALA A 162 20.09 -48.81 5.59
C ALA A 162 21.03 -47.98 6.48
N PHE A 163 20.52 -47.41 7.57
CA PHE A 163 21.34 -46.70 8.55
C PHE A 163 22.41 -47.60 9.20
N ARG A 164 22.04 -48.82 9.63
CA ARG A 164 23.00 -49.79 10.18
C ARG A 164 24.09 -50.15 9.18
N ILE A 165 23.72 -50.39 7.93
CA ILE A 165 24.67 -50.70 6.85
C ILE A 165 25.64 -49.53 6.61
N ILE A 166 25.13 -48.29 6.53
CA ILE A 166 25.94 -47.09 6.36
C ILE A 166 26.95 -46.93 7.50
N ARG A 167 26.51 -47.06 8.76
CA ARG A 167 27.39 -46.95 9.93
C ARG A 167 28.42 -48.07 10.00
N GLU A 168 28.03 -49.30 9.70
CA GLU A 168 28.97 -50.41 9.67
C GLU A 168 30.06 -50.19 8.61
N ALA A 169 29.67 -49.76 7.40
CA ALA A 169 30.60 -49.43 6.33
C ALA A 169 31.55 -48.28 6.73
N TYR A 170 31.02 -47.21 7.34
CA TYR A 170 31.82 -46.10 7.84
C TYR A 170 32.85 -46.56 8.87
N TYR A 171 32.43 -47.33 9.87
CA TYR A 171 33.33 -47.76 10.91
C TYR A 171 34.39 -48.74 10.39
N ARG A 172 34.07 -49.58 9.39
CA ARG A 172 35.07 -50.41 8.69
C ARG A 172 36.12 -49.57 7.95
N GLN A 173 35.74 -48.41 7.42
CA GLN A 173 36.69 -47.48 6.79
C GLN A 173 37.57 -46.79 7.83
N VAL A 174 37.02 -46.41 8.98
CA VAL A 174 37.78 -45.82 10.08
C VAL A 174 38.81 -46.83 10.60
N GLU A 175 38.42 -48.08 10.86
CA GLU A 175 39.33 -49.17 11.26
C GLU A 175 40.56 -49.28 10.36
N LYS A 176 40.37 -49.25 9.04
CA LYS A 176 41.47 -49.37 8.07
C LYS A 176 42.42 -48.16 8.07
N LYS A 177 41.96 -47.00 8.52
CA LYS A 177 42.74 -45.76 8.52
C LYS A 177 43.47 -45.51 9.83
N VAL A 178 43.04 -46.15 10.92
CA VAL A 178 43.62 -45.90 12.25
C VAL A 178 44.78 -46.85 12.52
N ASN A 179 45.85 -46.32 13.12
CA ASN A 179 47.02 -47.09 13.53
C ASN A 179 46.71 -47.89 14.82
N PRO A 180 46.73 -49.24 14.80
CA PRO A 180 46.31 -50.07 15.94
C PRO A 180 47.23 -50.00 17.15
N GLU A 181 48.46 -49.50 17.00
CA GLU A 181 49.47 -49.40 18.06
C GLU A 181 49.10 -48.43 19.20
N LEU A 182 48.06 -47.61 19.04
CA LEU A 182 47.61 -46.67 20.06
C LEU A 182 46.68 -47.37 21.08
N PRO A 183 47.01 -47.37 22.40
CA PRO A 183 46.27 -48.14 23.40
C PRO A 183 44.77 -47.80 23.50
N HIS A 184 44.41 -46.53 23.28
CA HIS A 184 43.01 -46.09 23.34
C HIS A 184 42.19 -46.56 22.13
N VAL A 185 42.83 -46.73 20.97
CA VAL A 185 42.21 -47.25 19.76
C VAL A 185 41.97 -48.75 19.91
N ALA A 186 42.97 -49.49 20.39
CA ALA A 186 42.87 -50.93 20.63
C ALA A 186 41.68 -51.26 21.55
N LYS A 187 41.55 -50.53 22.67
CA LYS A 187 40.42 -50.68 23.60
C LYS A 187 39.06 -50.39 22.96
N TRP A 188 39.00 -49.44 22.02
CA TRP A 188 37.76 -49.15 21.28
C TRP A 188 37.43 -50.23 20.24
N LEU A 189 38.44 -50.80 19.58
CA LEU A 189 38.29 -51.92 18.64
C LEU A 189 37.75 -53.17 19.34
N GLU A 190 38.30 -53.53 20.50
CA GLU A 190 37.81 -54.66 21.31
C GLU A 190 36.35 -54.48 21.73
N TRP A 191 35.98 -53.29 22.22
CA TRP A 191 34.59 -52.97 22.55
C TRP A 191 33.68 -53.16 21.33
N ARG A 192 34.13 -52.72 20.16
CA ARG A 192 33.35 -52.80 18.93
C ARG A 192 33.19 -54.22 18.41
N GLU A 193 34.21 -55.07 18.50
CA GLU A 193 34.09 -56.51 18.17
C GLU A 193 33.01 -57.17 19.03
N ASN A 194 33.00 -56.87 20.33
CA ASN A 194 31.98 -57.38 21.26
C ASN A 194 30.57 -56.87 20.93
N VAL A 195 30.42 -55.60 20.55
CA VAL A 195 29.12 -55.03 20.14
C VAL A 195 28.64 -55.56 18.79
N LYS A 196 29.55 -55.95 17.90
CA LYS A 196 29.21 -56.53 16.60
C LYS A 196 28.83 -58.02 16.69
N ALA A 197 29.33 -58.72 17.71
CA ALA A 197 29.04 -60.13 17.96
C ALA A 197 27.71 -60.37 18.71
N ALA A 198 27.18 -59.33 19.37
CA ALA A 198 25.89 -59.32 20.07
C ALA A 198 24.73 -58.92 19.15
#